data_AF-A0A484Z7G2-F1
#
_entry.id   AF-A0A484Z7G2-F1
#
_cell.length_a   1.000
_cell.length_b   1.000
_cell.length_c   1.000
_cell.angle_alpha   90.00
_cell.angle_beta   90.00
_cell.angle_gamma   90.00
#
_symmetry.space_group_name_H-M   'P 1'
#
loop_
_entity.id
_entity.type
_entity.pdbx_description
1 polymer ?
#
loop_
_entity_poly.entity_id
_entity_poly.type
_entity_poly.pdbx_seq_one_letter_code
_entity_poly.pdbx_strand_id
1 'polypeptide(L)'
;MNVTLDNTIVLTERLLQLSVGEAKRAGGTAVCPRSSLVQVVQNCCFSRLAQARSKAIDLGYDGVQQPVMIEGDDVLLGELCANLLENAIKYTPEHGIVTVYLRTDNGAV
;
A
#
# COMPACT_ATOMS: atom_id res chain seq x y z
N MET A 1 24.02 -12.14 16.17
CA MET A 1 23.74 -13.25 15.24
C MET A 1 22.25 -13.62 15.37
N ASN A 2 21.34 -12.78 14.85
CA ASN A 2 19.87 -12.96 14.92
C ASN A 2 19.17 -12.77 13.55
N VAL A 3 19.93 -12.68 12.46
CA VAL A 3 19.42 -12.28 11.13
C VAL A 3 18.65 -13.40 10.40
N THR A 4 18.69 -14.62 10.92
CA THR A 4 18.01 -15.79 10.31
C THR A 4 16.54 -15.90 10.72
N LEU A 5 16.13 -15.33 11.86
CA LEU A 5 14.73 -15.33 12.32
C LEU A 5 13.89 -14.24 11.63
N ASP A 6 14.47 -13.08 11.34
CA ASP A 6 13.78 -12.01 10.60
C ASP A 6 13.51 -12.37 9.13
N ASN A 7 14.41 -13.12 8.50
CA ASN A 7 14.26 -13.52 7.09
C ASN A 7 13.13 -14.52 6.87
N THR A 8 12.90 -15.44 7.81
CA THR A 8 11.79 -16.39 7.72
C THR A 8 10.43 -15.72 7.91
N ILE A 9 10.34 -14.71 8.79
CA ILE A 9 9.12 -13.90 8.97
C ILE A 9 8.76 -13.16 7.67
N VAL A 10 9.74 -12.54 7.03
CA VAL A 10 9.55 -11.79 5.77
C VAL A 10 9.12 -12.71 4.62
N LEU A 11 9.65 -13.93 4.56
CA LEU A 11 9.28 -14.88 3.51
C LEU A 11 7.87 -15.44 3.71
N THR A 12 7.44 -15.67 4.95
CA THR A 12 6.05 -16.07 5.25
C THR A 12 5.05 -14.96 4.93
N GLU A 13 5.40 -13.70 5.20
CA GLU A 13 4.56 -12.54 4.91
C GLU A 13 4.36 -12.34 3.40
N ARG A 14 5.41 -12.53 2.61
CA ARG A 14 5.34 -12.52 1.14
C ARG A 14 4.50 -13.66 0.56
N LEU A 15 4.47 -14.83 1.19
CA LEU A 15 3.64 -15.94 0.75
C LEU A 15 2.14 -15.68 1.02
N LEU A 16 1.81 -15.10 2.17
CA LEU A 16 0.44 -14.66 2.47
C LEU A 16 -0.04 -13.60 1.47
N GLN A 17 0.81 -12.62 1.13
CA GLN A 17 0.51 -11.60 0.10
C GLN A 17 0.19 -12.22 -1.28
N LEU A 18 0.86 -13.30 -1.65
CA LEU A 18 0.64 -13.96 -2.94
C LEU A 18 -0.65 -14.80 -2.93
N SER A 19 -0.90 -15.59 -1.88
CA SER A 19 -2.11 -16.45 -1.82
C SER A 19 -3.42 -15.69 -1.71
N VAL A 20 -3.45 -14.53 -1.04
CA VAL A 20 -4.66 -13.69 -0.96
C VAL A 20 -5.01 -13.08 -2.33
N GLY A 21 -4.01 -12.74 -3.15
CA GLY A 21 -4.21 -12.20 -4.49
C GLY A 21 -4.72 -13.22 -5.52
N GLU A 22 -4.38 -14.50 -5.36
CA GLU A 22 -4.81 -15.57 -6.28
C GLU A 22 -6.22 -16.11 -5.96
N ALA A 23 -6.60 -16.15 -4.67
CA ALA A 23 -7.87 -16.75 -4.23
C ALA A 23 -9.14 -16.01 -4.73
N LYS A 24 -9.07 -14.71 -5.05
CA LYS A 24 -10.25 -13.94 -5.48
C LYS A 24 -10.47 -13.90 -7.01
N ARG A 25 -9.54 -14.43 -7.81
CA ARG A 25 -9.65 -14.44 -9.29
C ARG A 25 -10.45 -15.63 -9.84
N ALA A 26 -10.78 -16.62 -9.02
CA ALA A 26 -11.37 -17.88 -9.48
C ALA A 26 -12.92 -17.91 -9.53
N GLY A 27 -13.63 -16.84 -9.15
CA GLY A 27 -15.07 -16.93 -8.83
C GLY A 27 -15.97 -15.84 -9.41
N GLY A 28 -16.14 -15.81 -10.73
CA GLY A 28 -17.32 -15.21 -11.37
C GLY A 28 -17.24 -13.73 -11.71
N THR A 29 -18.05 -13.35 -12.70
CA THR A 29 -18.20 -12.03 -13.32
C THR A 29 -18.50 -10.92 -12.29
N ALA A 30 -17.48 -10.45 -11.56
CA ALA A 30 -17.62 -9.35 -10.63
C ALA A 30 -17.56 -8.03 -11.42
N VAL A 31 -18.64 -7.25 -11.34
CA VAL A 31 -18.61 -5.82 -11.68
C VAL A 31 -17.54 -5.20 -10.78
N CYS A 32 -16.38 -4.85 -11.35
CA CYS A 32 -15.34 -4.17 -10.56
C CYS A 32 -15.93 -2.85 -10.05
N PRO A 33 -16.03 -2.64 -8.72
CA PRO A 33 -16.45 -1.36 -8.22
C PRO A 33 -15.46 -0.28 -8.71
N ARG A 34 -15.99 0.93 -8.92
CA ARG A 34 -15.18 2.08 -9.31
C ARG A 34 -14.61 2.69 -8.04
N SER A 35 -13.31 2.51 -7.84
CA SER A 35 -12.58 2.94 -6.66
C SER A 35 -11.81 4.22 -6.91
N SER A 36 -11.87 5.16 -5.98
CA SER A 36 -11.01 6.36 -6.01
C SER A 36 -9.65 6.01 -5.41
N LEU A 37 -8.63 5.84 -6.26
CA LEU A 37 -7.30 5.47 -5.80
C LEU A 37 -6.69 6.54 -4.87
N VAL A 38 -7.01 7.80 -5.11
CA VAL A 38 -6.62 8.92 -4.24
C VAL A 38 -7.14 8.73 -2.83
N GLN A 39 -8.42 8.37 -2.70
CA GLN A 39 -9.06 8.20 -1.41
C GLN A 39 -8.49 6.99 -0.65
N VAL A 40 -8.25 5.88 -1.36
CA VAL A 40 -7.60 4.69 -0.77
C VAL A 40 -6.22 5.04 -0.23
N VAL A 41 -5.38 5.68 -1.05
CA VAL A 41 -4.01 6.02 -0.64
C VAL A 41 -3.98 7.00 0.52
N GLN A 42 -4.84 8.03 0.50
CA GLN A 42 -4.95 8.99 1.59
C GLN A 42 -5.34 8.29 2.89
N ASN A 43 -6.39 7.46 2.87
CA ASN A 43 -6.82 6.69 4.04
C ASN A 43 -5.71 5.81 4.60
N CYS A 44 -4.97 5.13 3.73
CA CYS A 44 -3.83 4.32 4.13
C CYS A 44 -2.72 5.18 4.78
N CYS A 45 -2.38 6.33 4.20
CA CYS A 45 -1.41 7.26 4.80
C CYS A 45 -1.87 7.73 6.18
N PHE A 46 -3.13 8.15 6.32
CA PHE A 46 -3.70 8.58 7.61
C PHE A 46 -3.62 7.49 8.67
N SER A 47 -3.96 6.24 8.31
CA SER A 47 -3.91 5.11 9.24
C SER A 47 -2.49 4.74 9.69
N ARG A 48 -1.45 5.17 8.96
CA ARG A 48 -0.04 4.87 9.25
C ARG A 48 0.72 6.07 9.85
N LEU A 49 0.08 7.24 9.96
CA LEU A 49 0.68 8.45 10.51
C LEU A 49 1.20 8.25 11.95
N ALA A 50 0.45 7.54 12.80
CA ALA A 50 0.87 7.25 14.18
C ALA A 50 2.16 6.40 14.23
N GLN A 51 2.28 5.42 13.31
CA GLN A 51 3.44 4.55 13.21
C GLN A 51 4.66 5.27 12.64
N ALA A 52 4.47 6.15 11.66
CA ALA A 52 5.55 7.00 11.14
C ALA A 52 6.07 7.96 12.24
N ARG A 53 5.15 8.61 12.97
CA ARG A 53 5.49 9.53 14.05
C ARG A 53 6.27 8.89 15.19
N SER A 54 6.00 7.62 15.53
CA SER A 54 6.76 6.93 16.59
C SER A 54 8.23 6.71 16.23
N LYS A 55 8.58 6.70 14.95
CA LYS A 55 9.96 6.65 14.43
C LYS A 55 10.51 8.01 13.98
N ALA A 56 9.80 9.11 14.28
CA ALA A 56 10.09 10.44 13.76
C ALA A 56 10.19 10.51 12.22
N ILE A 57 9.47 9.61 11.51
CA ILE A 57 9.43 9.61 10.05
C ILE A 57 8.44 10.66 9.57
N ASP A 58 8.85 11.48 8.61
CA ASP A 58 7.97 12.36 7.87
C ASP A 58 7.21 11.57 6.80
N LEU A 59 5.91 11.35 7.01
CA LEU A 59 5.04 10.64 6.07
C LEU A 59 4.18 11.65 5.31
N GLY A 60 4.49 11.81 4.02
CA GLY A 60 3.79 12.71 3.11
C GLY A 60 3.04 11.98 2.00
N TYR A 61 2.01 12.64 1.48
CA TYR A 61 1.36 12.28 0.23
C TYR A 61 1.55 13.42 -0.77
N ASP A 62 2.11 13.11 -1.93
CA ASP A 62 2.29 14.06 -3.03
C ASP A 62 1.69 13.47 -4.32
N GLY A 63 0.48 13.91 -4.65
CA GLY A 63 -0.23 13.37 -5.79
C GLY A 63 -1.36 14.26 -6.26
N VAL A 64 -1.97 13.81 -7.36
CA VAL A 64 -3.12 14.49 -7.93
C VAL A 64 -4.27 14.56 -6.90
N GLN A 65 -4.82 15.76 -6.73
CA GLN A 65 -5.94 15.99 -5.80
C GLN A 65 -7.29 15.57 -6.40
N GLN A 66 -7.35 15.41 -7.72
CA GLN A 66 -8.56 14.96 -8.40
C GLN A 66 -8.74 13.44 -8.22
N PRO A 67 -9.96 12.95 -7.92
CA PRO A 67 -10.23 11.53 -7.83
C PRO A 67 -9.79 10.78 -9.08
N VAL A 68 -8.92 9.80 -8.92
CA VAL A 68 -8.52 8.88 -10.00
C VAL A 68 -9.36 7.62 -9.85
N MET A 69 -10.39 7.50 -10.69
CA MET A 69 -11.31 6.36 -10.67
C MET A 69 -10.70 5.18 -11.42
N ILE A 70 -10.47 4.07 -10.72
CA ILE A 70 -9.98 2.83 -11.30
C ILE A 70 -10.98 1.69 -11.06
N GLU A 71 -10.92 0.66 -11.89
CA GLU A 71 -11.62 -0.59 -11.64
C GLU A 71 -10.83 -1.39 -10.60
N GLY A 72 -11.42 -1.60 -9.42
CA GLY A 72 -10.76 -2.30 -8.33
C GLY A 72 -11.63 -2.39 -7.08
N ASP A 73 -11.18 -3.18 -6.11
CA ASP A 73 -11.82 -3.28 -4.79
C ASP A 73 -11.05 -2.37 -3.82
N ASP A 74 -11.74 -1.41 -3.21
CA ASP A 74 -11.19 -0.48 -2.21
C ASP A 74 -10.45 -1.21 -1.08
N VAL A 75 -10.95 -2.38 -0.67
CA VAL A 75 -10.37 -3.17 0.42
C VAL A 75 -9.04 -3.75 -0.01
N LEU A 76 -8.98 -4.39 -1.19
CA LEU A 76 -7.75 -5.01 -1.69
C LEU A 76 -6.68 -3.97 -2.03
N LEU A 77 -7.09 -2.83 -2.62
CA LEU A 77 -6.20 -1.71 -2.89
C LEU A 77 -5.68 -1.09 -1.58
N GLY A 78 -6.53 -1.01 -0.56
CA GLY A 78 -6.17 -0.56 0.78
C GLY A 78 -5.17 -1.49 1.46
N GLU A 79 -5.39 -2.80 1.41
CA GLU A 79 -4.48 -3.83 1.93
C GLU A 79 -3.12 -3.77 1.23
N LEU A 80 -3.12 -3.64 -0.10
CA LEU A 80 -1.89 -3.47 -0.88
C LEU A 80 -1.14 -2.20 -0.46
N CYS A 81 -1.83 -1.07 -0.38
CA CYS A 81 -1.21 0.20 0.00
C CYS A 81 -0.67 0.16 1.44
N ALA A 82 -1.41 -0.45 2.37
CA ALA A 82 -0.98 -0.64 3.75
C ALA A 82 0.29 -1.48 3.84
N ASN A 83 0.37 -2.58 3.08
CA ASN A 83 1.57 -3.42 3.01
C ASN A 83 2.78 -2.63 2.50
N LEU A 84 2.62 -1.80 1.48
CA LEU A 84 3.70 -0.97 0.95
C LEU A 84 4.16 0.08 1.97
N LEU A 85 3.23 0.75 2.64
CA LEU A 85 3.52 1.74 3.67
C LEU A 85 4.19 1.15 4.90
N GLU A 86 3.74 -0.03 5.35
CA GLU A 86 4.37 -0.74 6.45
C GLU A 86 5.81 -1.08 6.13
N ASN A 87 6.07 -1.59 4.91
CA ASN A 87 7.43 -1.84 4.45
C ASN A 87 8.25 -0.55 4.43
N ALA A 88 7.71 0.54 3.87
CA ALA A 88 8.40 1.82 3.83
C ALA A 88 8.78 2.32 5.24
N ILE A 89 7.84 2.31 6.19
CA ILE A 89 8.06 2.77 7.57
C ILE A 89 8.99 1.81 8.35
N LYS A 90 8.91 0.51 8.10
CA LYS A 90 9.74 -0.50 8.75
C LYS A 90 11.21 -0.33 8.38
N TYR A 91 11.50 -0.14 7.10
CA TYR A 91 12.88 -0.09 6.58
C TYR A 91 13.46 1.32 6.50
N THR A 92 12.65 2.37 6.64
CA THR A 92 13.17 3.74 6.77
C THR A 92 13.77 3.94 8.17
N PRO A 93 15.01 4.46 8.27
CA PRO A 93 15.64 4.78 9.55
C PRO A 93 14.90 5.93 10.26
N GLU A 94 15.16 6.10 11.56
CA GLU A 94 14.57 7.20 12.33
C GLU A 94 14.91 8.56 11.71
N HIS A 95 13.98 9.51 11.80
CA HIS A 95 14.08 10.85 11.18
C HIS A 95 14.12 10.84 9.64
N GLY A 96 13.82 9.70 9.02
CA GLY A 96 13.71 9.58 7.56
C GLY A 96 12.40 10.13 7.00
N ILE A 97 12.25 10.05 5.67
CA ILE A 97 11.11 10.59 4.94
C ILE A 97 10.50 9.47 4.08
N VAL A 98 9.18 9.34 4.13
CA VAL A 98 8.39 8.46 3.27
C VAL A 98 7.37 9.32 2.55
N THR A 99 7.43 9.36 1.22
CA THR A 99 6.45 10.10 0.40
C THR A 99 5.73 9.17 -0.54
N VAL A 100 4.40 9.17 -0.49
CA VAL A 100 3.57 8.42 -1.44
C VAL A 100 3.23 9.32 -2.62
N TYR A 101 3.64 8.88 -3.81
CA TYR A 101 3.34 9.58 -5.06
C TYR A 101 2.20 8.93 -5.82
N LEU A 102 1.21 9.72 -6.22
CA LEU A 102 0.13 9.27 -7.10
C LEU A 102 0.07 10.15 -8.34
N ARG A 103 0.37 9.54 -9.50
CA ARG A 103 0.35 10.20 -10.80
C ARG A 103 -0.54 9.43 -11.76
N THR A 104 -1.30 10.17 -12.57
CA THR A 104 -1.95 9.65 -13.77
C THR A 104 -0.97 9.80 -14.92
N ASP A 105 -0.51 8.69 -15.48
CA ASP A 105 0.22 8.72 -16.75
C ASP A 105 -0.80 8.61 -17.88
N ASN A 106 -0.99 9.69 -18.66
CA ASN A 106 -1.88 9.69 -19.83
C ASN A 106 -1.22 8.98 -21.03
N GLY A 107 -0.52 7.89 -20.78
CA GLY A 107 0.21 7.10 -21.77
C GLY A 107 -0.64 5.99 -22.37
N ALA A 108 -1.60 6.34 -23.22
CA ALA A 108 -2.15 5.42 -24.22
C ALA A 108 -2.69 6.22 -25.42
N VAL A 109 -1.83 6.32 -26.44
CA VAL A 109 -2.22 6.45 -27.86
C VAL A 109 -2.71 5.09 -28.35
#